data_AF-A0A9E4SRX1-F1
#
_entry.id   AF-A0A9E4SRX1-F1
#
_cell.length_a   1.000
_cell.length_b   1.000
_cell.length_c   1.000
_cell.angle_alpha   90.00
_cell.angle_beta   90.00
_cell.angle_gamma   90.00
#
_symmetry.space_group_name_H-M   'P 1'
#
loop_
_entity.id
_entity.type
_entity.pdbx_description
1 polymer ?
#
loop_
_entity_poly.entity_id
_entity_poly.type
_entity_poly.pdbx_seq_one_letter_code
_entity_poly.pdbx_strand_id
1 'polypeptide(L)'
;LAMAAATGHPAYQERWKPLMPGFVNVPYDDLEAVKQATSAATAAVMVEPVQGEGGVNVPTEGYLKGLREWCDANGLLLIFDEIQTGMGRLGTLFGHQSFDVEPDVMTLAKALGNGVPVGAFLCKDSCDVLEPGDHGSTFGGNALATAAANATVRYMIENDVPGHAKRVGAYMRSALESFMAAHQPTVADVRGMGLLLALQFDDTIAAKVVAASNDEGLLLNPVRPDAIRFMPPLIVTEAEVDEAMAKLDRGLARALANGNA
;
A
#
# COMPACT_ATOMS: atom_id res chain seq x y z
N LEU A 1 -2.80 6.71 19.73
CA LEU A 1 -1.57 7.52 19.91
C LEU A 1 -0.36 6.86 19.27
N ALA A 2 -0.03 5.59 19.58
CA ALA A 2 1.11 4.88 18.98
C ALA A 2 1.12 4.90 17.43
N MET A 3 0.02 4.51 16.79
CA MET A 3 -0.05 4.50 15.32
C MET A 3 0.00 5.92 14.70
N ALA A 4 -0.45 6.94 15.45
CA ALA A 4 -0.28 8.34 15.04
C ALA A 4 1.18 8.80 15.16
N ALA A 5 1.95 8.24 16.10
CA ALA A 5 3.39 8.47 16.19
C ALA A 5 4.17 7.68 15.13
N ALA A 6 3.72 6.47 14.82
CA ALA A 6 4.35 5.61 13.83
C ALA A 6 4.20 6.13 12.39
N THR A 7 3.02 6.66 12.03
CA THR A 7 2.79 7.17 10.67
C THR A 7 3.76 8.30 10.35
N GLY A 8 4.49 8.19 9.24
CA GLY A 8 5.42 9.21 8.77
C GLY A 8 4.76 10.45 8.15
N HIS A 9 3.44 10.65 8.31
CA HIS A 9 2.72 11.75 7.69
C HIS A 9 2.51 12.93 8.66
N PRO A 10 3.17 14.08 8.47
CA PRO A 10 3.11 15.20 9.42
C PRO A 10 1.68 15.71 9.66
N ALA A 11 0.88 15.81 8.60
CA ALA A 11 -0.51 16.27 8.70
C ALA A 11 -1.38 15.41 9.64
N TYR A 12 -1.11 14.10 9.73
CA TYR A 12 -1.78 13.24 10.71
C TYR A 12 -1.20 13.41 12.10
N GLN A 13 0.12 13.56 12.23
CA GLN A 13 0.81 13.75 13.51
C GLN A 13 0.43 15.05 14.22
N GLU A 14 0.32 16.17 13.51
CA GLU A 14 0.11 17.52 14.11
C GLU A 14 -1.08 17.57 15.08
N ARG A 15 -2.17 16.86 14.76
CA ARG A 15 -3.41 16.88 15.55
C ARG A 15 -3.30 16.13 16.87
N TRP A 16 -2.26 15.32 17.06
CA TRP A 16 -2.11 14.41 18.19
C TRP A 16 -0.88 14.70 19.04
N LYS A 17 -0.25 15.86 18.87
CA LYS A 17 0.92 16.25 19.68
C LYS A 17 0.52 16.53 21.14
N PRO A 18 1.36 16.16 22.12
CA PRO A 18 2.62 15.42 21.96
C PRO A 18 2.38 13.95 21.59
N LEU A 19 3.19 13.44 20.66
CA LEU A 19 3.12 12.05 20.21
C LEU A 19 3.66 11.10 21.28
N MET A 20 3.31 9.82 21.14
CA MET A 20 3.92 8.76 21.95
C MET A 20 5.43 8.72 21.68
N PRO A 21 6.29 8.76 22.72
CA PRO A 21 7.74 8.65 22.54
C PRO A 21 8.14 7.26 22.04
N GLY A 22 9.38 7.13 21.55
CA GLY A 22 9.95 5.85 21.10
C GLY A 22 9.82 5.57 19.60
N PHE A 23 9.28 6.50 18.83
CA PHE A 23 9.23 6.43 17.36
C PHE A 23 10.24 7.39 16.74
N VAL A 24 11.05 6.88 15.81
CA VAL A 24 11.95 7.67 14.96
C VAL A 24 11.56 7.40 13.51
N ASN A 25 11.19 8.46 12.78
CA ASN A 25 10.92 8.36 11.34
C ASN A 25 12.18 8.74 10.56
N VAL A 26 12.48 7.95 9.53
CA VAL A 26 13.53 8.24 8.55
C VAL A 26 12.91 8.26 7.14
N PRO A 27 13.58 8.84 6.14
CA PRO A 27 13.14 8.75 4.75
C PRO A 27 12.95 7.29 4.33
N TYR A 28 11.89 7.03 3.55
CA TYR A 28 11.66 5.71 2.95
C TYR A 28 12.73 5.43 1.89
N ASP A 29 13.04 4.15 1.68
CA ASP A 29 14.04 3.70 0.70
C ASP A 29 15.48 4.20 0.98
N ASP A 30 15.76 4.60 2.22
CA ASP A 30 17.09 5.05 2.68
C ASP A 30 17.60 4.12 3.79
N LEU A 31 18.38 3.12 3.40
CA LEU A 31 18.94 2.13 4.33
C LEU A 31 19.98 2.75 5.27
N GLU A 32 20.75 3.74 4.81
CA GLU A 32 21.76 4.38 5.64
C GLU A 32 21.13 5.25 6.73
N ALA A 33 20.02 5.93 6.43
CA ALA A 33 19.25 6.65 7.44
C ALA A 33 18.70 5.70 8.53
N VAL A 34 18.24 4.50 8.17
CA VAL A 34 17.82 3.47 9.14
C VAL A 34 18.99 3.07 10.04
N LYS A 35 20.15 2.79 9.46
CA LYS A 35 21.36 2.42 10.22
C LYS A 35 21.78 3.52 11.19
N GLN A 36 21.79 4.77 10.74
CA GLN A 36 22.16 5.92 11.56
C GLN A 36 21.17 6.20 12.70
N ALA A 37 19.87 5.95 12.46
CA ALA A 37 18.83 6.10 13.47
C ALA A 37 18.77 4.93 14.48
N THR A 38 19.41 3.80 14.17
CA THR A 38 19.44 2.62 15.03
C THR A 38 20.34 2.88 16.24
N SER A 39 19.83 2.56 17.43
CA SER A 39 20.56 2.68 18.70
C SER A 39 20.35 1.43 19.56
N ALA A 40 21.05 1.35 20.69
CA ALA A 40 20.84 0.27 21.67
C ALA A 40 19.41 0.20 22.25
N ALA A 41 18.59 1.25 22.07
CA ALA A 41 17.20 1.28 22.49
C ALA A 41 16.21 0.90 21.36
N THR A 42 16.69 0.68 20.14
CA THR A 42 15.84 0.31 19.00
C THR A 42 15.40 -1.14 19.15
N ALA A 43 14.09 -1.40 19.12
CA ALA A 43 13.53 -2.75 19.22
C ALA A 43 13.15 -3.35 17.86
N ALA A 44 12.74 -2.50 16.92
CA ALA A 44 12.20 -2.96 15.63
C ALA A 44 12.37 -1.90 14.54
N VAL A 45 12.36 -2.35 13.29
CA VAL A 45 12.14 -1.55 12.10
C VAL A 45 10.76 -1.90 11.54
N MET A 46 9.89 -0.92 11.39
CA MET A 46 8.55 -1.10 10.81
C MET A 46 8.42 -0.35 9.50
N VAL A 47 7.96 -1.03 8.45
CA VAL A 47 7.93 -0.49 7.08
C VAL A 47 6.81 -1.12 6.25
N GLU A 48 6.21 -0.35 5.34
CA GLU A 48 5.35 -0.91 4.29
C GLU A 48 6.23 -1.49 3.17
N PRO A 49 5.97 -2.72 2.66
CA PRO A 49 6.71 -3.25 1.51
C PRO A 49 6.66 -2.32 0.27
N VAL A 50 5.53 -1.63 0.09
CA VAL A 50 5.32 -0.54 -0.87
C VAL A 50 4.49 0.51 -0.15
N GLN A 51 4.95 1.77 -0.09
CA GLN A 51 4.17 2.80 0.59
C GLN A 51 2.90 3.14 -0.18
N GLY A 52 1.75 2.86 0.43
CA GLY A 52 0.44 3.06 -0.16
C GLY A 52 0.03 4.53 -0.26
N GLU A 53 -0.37 5.09 0.89
CA GLU A 53 -0.75 6.50 1.02
C GLU A 53 0.44 7.45 0.80
N GLY A 54 1.66 6.93 0.86
CA GLY A 54 2.89 7.66 0.54
C GLY A 54 2.99 8.11 -0.92
N GLY A 55 2.14 7.57 -1.80
CA GLY A 55 2.17 7.86 -3.24
C GLY A 55 2.48 6.65 -4.11
N VAL A 56 2.24 5.43 -3.62
CA VAL A 56 2.58 4.16 -4.31
C VAL A 56 4.09 4.09 -4.58
N ASN A 57 4.89 4.24 -3.53
CA ASN A 57 6.35 4.25 -3.63
C ASN A 57 6.86 2.81 -3.54
N VAL A 58 7.27 2.25 -4.68
CA VAL A 58 7.95 0.95 -4.74
C VAL A 58 9.41 1.19 -4.35
N PRO A 59 9.97 0.44 -3.38
CA PRO A 59 11.35 0.65 -2.96
C PRO A 59 12.33 0.21 -4.06
N THR A 60 13.54 0.75 -4.00
CA THR A 60 14.64 0.34 -4.86
C THR A 60 15.01 -1.13 -4.61
N GLU A 61 15.46 -1.82 -5.65
CA GLU A 61 15.92 -3.19 -5.55
C GLU A 61 16.97 -3.34 -4.42
N GLY A 62 16.77 -4.34 -3.56
CA GLY A 62 17.66 -4.64 -2.46
C GLY A 62 17.40 -3.88 -1.15
N TYR A 63 16.57 -2.83 -1.13
CA TYR A 63 16.28 -2.07 0.10
C TYR A 63 15.69 -2.94 1.21
N LEU A 64 14.60 -3.66 0.94
CA LEU A 64 13.94 -4.52 1.94
C LEU A 64 14.85 -5.68 2.39
N LYS A 65 15.66 -6.21 1.48
CA LYS A 65 16.66 -7.23 1.81
C LYS A 65 17.74 -6.67 2.74
N GLY A 66 18.22 -5.46 2.47
CA GLY A 66 19.16 -4.75 3.34
C GLY A 66 18.57 -4.45 4.72
N LEU A 67 17.27 -4.13 4.83
CA LEU A 67 16.58 -4.01 6.12
C LEU A 67 16.57 -5.33 6.87
N ARG A 68 16.27 -6.44 6.19
CA ARG A 68 16.28 -7.78 6.78
C ARG A 68 17.64 -8.13 7.35
N GLU A 69 18.69 -8.01 6.53
CA GLU A 69 20.08 -8.28 6.94
C GLU A 69 20.51 -7.39 8.11
N TRP A 70 20.11 -6.10 8.09
CA TRP A 70 20.39 -5.17 9.19
C TRP A 70 19.70 -5.56 10.48
N CYS A 71 18.41 -5.92 10.41
CA CYS A 71 17.65 -6.35 11.58
C CYS A 71 18.24 -7.62 12.19
N ASP A 72 18.61 -8.60 11.37
CA ASP A 72 19.22 -9.84 11.82
C ASP A 72 20.56 -9.59 12.52
N ALA A 73 21.42 -8.75 11.93
CA ALA A 73 22.74 -8.43 12.47
C ALA A 73 22.70 -7.69 13.82
N ASN A 74 21.59 -6.98 14.11
CA ASN A 74 21.46 -6.14 15.29
C ASN A 74 20.43 -6.68 16.30
N GLY A 75 19.83 -7.84 16.05
CA GLY A 75 18.80 -8.42 16.92
C GLY A 75 17.52 -7.57 16.99
N LEU A 76 17.17 -6.90 15.88
CA LEU A 76 15.95 -6.10 15.75
C LEU A 76 14.84 -6.93 15.10
N LEU A 77 13.59 -6.66 15.43
CA LEU A 77 12.45 -7.21 14.69
C LEU A 77 12.23 -6.42 13.40
N LEU A 78 12.02 -7.13 12.29
CA LEU A 78 11.49 -6.53 11.06
C LEU A 78 9.97 -6.70 11.02
N ILE A 79 9.26 -5.59 10.97
CA ILE A 79 7.80 -5.54 10.92
C ILE A 79 7.36 -5.02 9.56
N PHE A 80 6.58 -5.81 8.82
CA PHE A 80 5.95 -5.35 7.60
C PHE A 80 4.49 -4.95 7.84
N ASP A 81 4.17 -3.70 7.52
CA ASP A 81 2.78 -3.26 7.43
C ASP A 81 2.20 -3.68 6.08
N GLU A 82 1.50 -4.81 6.11
CA GLU A 82 0.89 -5.44 4.94
C GLU A 82 -0.61 -5.14 4.83
N ILE A 83 -1.10 -4.14 5.58
CA ILE A 83 -2.52 -3.80 5.59
C ILE A 83 -2.99 -3.41 4.19
N GLN A 84 -2.18 -2.69 3.40
CA GLN A 84 -2.52 -2.33 2.02
C GLN A 84 -1.88 -3.25 0.97
N THR A 85 -0.65 -3.73 1.19
CA THR A 85 0.12 -4.52 0.20
C THR A 85 -0.22 -6.01 0.21
N GLY A 86 -0.71 -6.52 1.33
CA GLY A 86 -1.08 -7.91 1.49
C GLY A 86 -2.37 -8.27 0.75
N MET A 87 -2.80 -9.50 0.98
CA MET A 87 -4.04 -10.05 0.44
C MET A 87 -4.14 -9.88 -1.09
N GLY A 88 -3.10 -10.27 -1.84
CA GLY A 88 -3.16 -10.32 -3.31
C GLY A 88 -2.82 -9.02 -4.03
N ARG A 89 -2.73 -7.88 -3.33
CA ARG A 89 -2.65 -6.54 -3.96
C ARG A 89 -1.44 -6.38 -4.87
N LEU A 90 -0.27 -6.87 -4.45
CA LEU A 90 0.96 -6.78 -5.25
C LEU A 90 1.15 -7.94 -6.25
N GLY A 91 0.17 -8.84 -6.38
CA GLY A 91 0.25 -10.01 -7.26
C GLY A 91 0.78 -11.29 -6.59
N THR A 92 0.97 -11.26 -5.28
CA THR A 92 1.29 -12.39 -4.38
C THR A 92 0.33 -12.36 -3.18
N LEU A 93 0.16 -13.47 -2.46
CA LEU A 93 -0.82 -13.50 -1.37
C LEU A 93 -0.45 -12.48 -0.28
N PHE A 94 0.82 -12.44 0.12
CA PHE A 94 1.36 -11.40 0.98
C PHE A 94 2.44 -10.63 0.22
N GLY A 95 2.46 -9.30 0.35
CA GLY A 95 3.34 -8.42 -0.43
C GLY A 95 4.82 -8.71 -0.22
N HIS A 96 5.22 -9.17 0.97
CA HIS A 96 6.60 -9.56 1.29
C HIS A 96 7.14 -10.66 0.36
N GLN A 97 6.27 -11.52 -0.16
CA GLN A 97 6.61 -12.59 -1.11
C GLN A 97 7.04 -12.03 -2.47
N SER A 98 6.55 -10.84 -2.85
CA SER A 98 7.00 -10.18 -4.08
C SER A 98 8.45 -9.70 -4.02
N PHE A 99 9.00 -9.59 -2.81
CA PHE A 99 10.37 -9.13 -2.57
C PHE A 99 11.28 -10.24 -2.04
N ASP A 100 10.75 -11.44 -1.80
CA ASP A 100 11.47 -12.58 -1.20
C ASP A 100 12.14 -12.21 0.14
N VAL A 101 11.43 -11.43 0.96
CA VAL A 101 11.87 -11.03 2.30
C VAL A 101 10.78 -11.39 3.30
N GLU A 102 11.07 -12.25 4.26
CA GLU A 102 10.12 -12.64 5.30
C GLU A 102 10.32 -11.77 6.57
N PRO A 103 9.28 -11.02 7.00
CA PRO A 103 9.36 -10.23 8.24
C PRO A 103 9.26 -11.14 9.47
N ASP A 104 9.57 -10.59 10.65
CA ASP A 104 9.32 -11.29 11.92
C ASP A 104 7.89 -11.09 12.39
N VAL A 105 7.30 -9.95 12.05
CA VAL A 105 5.90 -9.62 12.29
C VAL A 105 5.30 -9.03 11.02
N MET A 106 4.07 -9.41 10.67
CA MET A 106 3.30 -8.71 9.63
C MET A 106 1.92 -8.31 10.14
N THR A 107 1.41 -7.17 9.70
CA THR A 107 0.05 -6.71 10.00
C THR A 107 -0.85 -6.83 8.77
N LEU A 108 -2.09 -7.29 8.97
CA LEU A 108 -3.09 -7.48 7.93
C LEU A 108 -4.41 -6.84 8.37
N ALA A 109 -5.13 -6.22 7.44
CA ALA A 109 -6.52 -5.79 7.64
C ALA A 109 -7.16 -5.58 6.26
N LYS A 110 -7.99 -4.55 6.07
CA LYS A 110 -8.60 -4.15 4.78
C LYS A 110 -9.18 -5.34 4.02
N ALA A 111 -8.48 -5.81 2.98
CA ALA A 111 -8.90 -6.91 2.14
C ALA A 111 -9.02 -8.25 2.87
N LEU A 112 -8.41 -8.42 4.05
CA LEU A 112 -8.53 -9.63 4.88
C LEU A 112 -9.99 -10.00 5.14
N GLY A 113 -10.82 -9.03 5.54
CA GLY A 113 -12.25 -9.24 5.78
C GLY A 113 -13.15 -8.86 4.60
N ASN A 114 -12.55 -8.35 3.51
CA ASN A 114 -13.19 -7.94 2.25
C ASN A 114 -14.59 -7.31 2.41
N GLY A 115 -14.72 -6.34 3.32
CA GLY A 115 -15.98 -5.65 3.65
C GLY A 115 -16.41 -5.77 5.11
N VAL A 116 -15.90 -6.77 5.84
CA VAL A 116 -16.10 -6.90 7.30
C VAL A 116 -14.85 -6.41 8.05
N PRO A 117 -14.97 -5.54 9.07
CA PRO A 117 -13.82 -5.06 9.84
C PRO A 117 -13.10 -6.20 10.57
N VAL A 118 -11.85 -6.44 10.20
CA VAL A 118 -10.96 -7.39 10.85
C VAL A 118 -9.52 -6.94 10.63
N GLY A 119 -8.71 -7.11 11.66
CA GLY A 119 -7.26 -6.96 11.59
C GLY A 119 -6.60 -8.15 12.25
N ALA A 120 -5.40 -8.48 11.80
CA ALA A 120 -4.54 -9.49 12.37
C ALA A 120 -3.11 -8.97 12.40
N PHE A 121 -2.33 -9.42 13.36
CA PHE A 121 -0.88 -9.42 13.25
C PHE A 121 -0.42 -10.85 13.44
N LEU A 122 0.56 -11.25 12.64
CA LEU A 122 1.19 -12.57 12.71
C LEU A 122 2.63 -12.35 13.10
N CYS A 123 3.16 -13.23 13.94
CA CYS A 123 4.54 -13.19 14.38
C CYS A 123 5.16 -14.60 14.29
N LYS A 124 6.48 -14.67 14.18
CA LYS A 124 7.22 -15.92 14.30
C LYS A 124 7.25 -16.35 15.78
N ASP A 125 7.35 -17.65 16.01
CA ASP A 125 7.47 -18.23 17.37
C ASP A 125 8.61 -17.59 18.19
N SER A 126 9.70 -17.14 17.54
CA SER A 126 10.82 -16.48 18.20
C SER A 126 10.50 -15.13 18.84
N CYS A 127 9.37 -14.50 18.47
CA CYS A 127 8.91 -13.22 19.01
C CYS A 127 7.46 -13.27 19.51
N ASP A 128 6.89 -14.47 19.71
CA ASP A 128 5.61 -14.67 20.37
C ASP A 128 5.77 -14.55 21.89
N VAL A 129 5.50 -13.35 22.41
CA VAL A 129 5.77 -12.99 23.81
C VAL A 129 4.51 -12.67 24.61
N LEU A 130 3.34 -12.65 23.97
CA LEU A 130 2.10 -12.24 24.64
C LEU A 130 1.49 -13.41 25.42
N GLU A 131 1.31 -13.23 26.72
CA GLU A 131 0.62 -14.18 27.59
C GLU A 131 -0.86 -13.80 27.81
N PRO A 132 -1.72 -14.74 28.26
CA PRO A 132 -3.10 -14.44 28.58
C PRO A 132 -3.22 -13.32 29.63
N GLY A 133 -3.70 -12.15 29.19
CA GLY A 133 -3.88 -10.96 30.03
C GLY A 133 -3.09 -9.74 29.55
N ASP A 134 -2.06 -9.92 28.72
CA ASP A 134 -1.20 -8.81 28.26
C ASP A 134 -1.89 -7.91 27.22
N HIS A 135 -2.73 -8.50 26.37
CA HIS A 135 -3.44 -7.80 25.31
C HIS A 135 -4.84 -8.38 25.10
N GLY A 136 -5.79 -7.54 24.66
CA GLY A 136 -7.15 -7.97 24.39
C GLY A 136 -7.98 -6.95 23.63
N SER A 137 -9.02 -7.43 22.96
CA SER A 137 -10.01 -6.62 22.26
C SER A 137 -11.37 -7.32 22.30
N THR A 138 -12.42 -6.63 22.74
CA THR A 138 -13.78 -7.19 22.87
C THR A 138 -14.30 -7.80 21.57
N PHE A 139 -13.98 -7.18 20.43
CA PHE A 139 -14.42 -7.65 19.11
C PHE A 139 -13.30 -8.37 18.33
N GLY A 140 -12.09 -8.46 18.88
CA GLY A 140 -10.98 -9.18 18.26
C GLY A 140 -11.29 -10.66 18.13
N GLY A 141 -11.11 -11.22 16.93
CA GLY A 141 -11.33 -12.65 16.67
C GLY A 141 -12.79 -13.13 16.75
N ASN A 142 -13.77 -12.21 16.76
CA ASN A 142 -15.19 -12.60 16.81
C ASN A 142 -15.58 -13.51 15.61
N ALA A 143 -16.56 -14.39 15.82
CA ALA A 143 -16.91 -15.43 14.85
C ALA A 143 -17.34 -14.88 13.47
N LEU A 144 -18.03 -13.73 13.42
CA LEU A 144 -18.47 -13.12 12.16
C LEU A 144 -17.28 -12.64 11.32
N ALA A 145 -16.39 -11.87 11.95
CA ALA A 145 -15.19 -11.34 11.30
C ALA A 145 -14.25 -12.48 10.86
N THR A 146 -14.05 -13.48 11.72
CA THR A 146 -13.21 -14.65 11.41
C THR A 146 -13.79 -15.50 10.29
N ALA A 147 -15.12 -15.68 10.23
CA ALA A 147 -15.78 -16.41 9.14
C ALA A 147 -15.63 -15.68 7.80
N ALA A 148 -15.80 -14.35 7.78
CA ALA A 148 -15.59 -13.53 6.59
C ALA A 148 -14.12 -13.57 6.12
N ALA A 149 -13.18 -13.46 7.05
CA ALA A 149 -11.75 -13.54 6.74
C ALA A 149 -11.37 -14.91 6.16
N ASN A 150 -11.83 -16.00 6.80
CA ASN A 150 -11.60 -17.36 6.33
C ASN A 150 -12.18 -17.59 4.93
N ALA A 151 -13.43 -17.15 4.68
CA ALA A 151 -14.05 -17.27 3.36
C ALA A 151 -13.26 -16.50 2.29
N THR A 152 -12.78 -15.29 2.63
CA THR A 152 -12.00 -14.44 1.73
C THR A 152 -10.66 -15.09 1.39
N VAL A 153 -9.86 -15.45 2.40
CA VAL A 153 -8.53 -16.05 2.19
C VAL A 153 -8.64 -17.38 1.43
N ARG A 154 -9.61 -18.22 1.80
CA ARG A 154 -9.85 -19.48 1.09
C ARG A 154 -10.19 -19.26 -0.38
N TYR A 155 -11.12 -18.35 -0.68
CA TYR A 155 -11.47 -18.02 -2.06
C TYR A 155 -10.26 -17.51 -2.85
N MET A 156 -9.45 -16.63 -2.24
CA MET A 156 -8.25 -16.09 -2.87
C MET A 156 -7.24 -17.16 -3.27
N ILE A 157 -7.02 -18.15 -2.40
CA ILE A 157 -6.09 -19.26 -2.64
C ILE A 157 -6.67 -20.22 -3.68
N GLU A 158 -7.92 -20.65 -3.52
CA GLU A 158 -8.57 -21.64 -4.39
C GLU A 158 -8.73 -21.15 -5.84
N ASN A 159 -8.82 -19.83 -6.05
CA ASN A 159 -9.07 -19.22 -7.37
C ASN A 159 -7.86 -18.46 -7.93
N ASP A 160 -6.68 -18.57 -7.30
CA ASP A 160 -5.46 -17.83 -7.72
C ASP A 160 -5.72 -16.33 -7.96
N VAL A 161 -6.42 -15.69 -7.03
CA VAL A 161 -6.71 -14.24 -7.11
C VAL A 161 -5.43 -13.41 -7.17
N PRO A 162 -4.36 -13.71 -6.39
CA PRO A 162 -3.09 -13.02 -6.54
C PRO A 162 -2.47 -13.18 -7.93
N GLY A 163 -2.50 -14.38 -8.53
CA GLY A 163 -2.01 -14.60 -9.89
C GLY A 163 -2.82 -13.84 -10.93
N HIS A 164 -4.14 -13.71 -10.76
CA HIS A 164 -4.97 -12.83 -11.58
C HIS A 164 -4.57 -11.35 -11.43
N ALA A 165 -4.42 -10.87 -10.20
CA ALA A 165 -3.98 -9.50 -9.93
C ALA A 165 -2.58 -9.20 -10.52
N LYS A 166 -1.68 -10.18 -10.52
CA LYS A 166 -0.38 -10.07 -11.20
C LYS A 166 -0.54 -9.89 -12.71
N ARG A 167 -1.38 -10.71 -13.36
CA ARG A 167 -1.62 -10.64 -14.82
C ARG A 167 -2.29 -9.34 -15.23
N VAL A 168 -3.45 -9.03 -14.64
CA VAL A 168 -4.21 -7.82 -15.00
C VAL A 168 -3.50 -6.56 -14.52
N GLY A 169 -2.74 -6.62 -13.42
CA GLY A 169 -1.88 -5.54 -12.99
C GLY A 169 -0.79 -5.19 -14.01
N ALA A 170 -0.14 -6.18 -14.61
CA ALA A 170 0.82 -5.95 -15.70
C ALA A 170 0.15 -5.33 -16.94
N TYR A 171 -1.05 -5.81 -17.29
CA TYR A 171 -1.84 -5.23 -18.38
C TYR A 171 -2.20 -3.76 -18.11
N MET A 172 -2.75 -3.47 -16.92
CA MET A 172 -3.12 -2.12 -16.50
C MET A 172 -1.93 -1.17 -16.46
N ARG A 173 -0.77 -1.64 -16.00
CA ARG A 173 0.47 -0.85 -16.04
C ARG A 173 0.85 -0.49 -17.48
N SER A 174 0.82 -1.45 -18.41
CA SER A 174 1.12 -1.18 -19.82
C SER A 174 0.12 -0.19 -20.45
N ALA A 175 -1.15 -0.27 -20.08
CA ALA A 175 -2.16 0.69 -20.53
C ALA A 175 -1.92 2.10 -19.97
N LEU A 176 -1.54 2.23 -18.70
CA LEU A 176 -1.16 3.50 -18.09
C LEU A 176 0.13 4.08 -18.70
N GLU A 177 1.13 3.25 -19.01
CA GLU A 177 2.36 3.67 -19.70
C GLU A 177 2.05 4.18 -21.12
N SER A 178 1.14 3.51 -21.84
CA SER A 178 0.67 3.96 -23.15
C SER A 178 -0.07 5.30 -23.05
N PHE A 179 -0.90 5.46 -22.03
CA PHE A 179 -1.59 6.72 -21.72
C PHE A 179 -0.60 7.84 -21.40
N MET A 180 0.40 7.57 -20.56
CA MET A 180 1.47 8.52 -20.26
C MET A 180 2.16 8.99 -21.55
N ALA A 181 2.55 8.06 -22.43
CA ALA A 181 3.20 8.39 -23.70
C ALA A 181 2.32 9.29 -24.60
N ALA A 182 0.99 9.07 -24.60
CA ALA A 182 0.05 9.89 -25.38
C ALA A 182 -0.18 11.30 -24.80
N HIS A 183 0.07 11.50 -23.51
CA HIS A 183 -0.21 12.75 -22.79
C HIS A 183 1.04 13.43 -22.21
N GLN A 184 2.23 13.16 -22.77
CA GLN A 184 3.42 13.94 -22.42
C GLN A 184 3.30 15.39 -22.91
N PRO A 185 3.80 16.38 -22.14
CA PRO A 185 4.48 16.24 -20.84
C PRO A 185 3.54 16.24 -19.63
N THR A 186 2.22 16.36 -19.81
CA THR A 186 1.26 16.50 -18.69
C THR A 186 1.30 15.31 -17.72
N VAL A 187 1.47 14.10 -18.23
CA VAL A 187 1.68 12.89 -17.42
C VAL A 187 3.18 12.57 -17.38
N ALA A 188 3.74 12.52 -16.18
CA ALA A 188 5.18 12.47 -15.95
C ALA A 188 5.70 11.06 -15.64
N ASP A 189 4.95 10.26 -14.88
CA ASP A 189 5.42 8.95 -14.42
C ASP A 189 4.26 7.96 -14.19
N VAL A 190 4.58 6.67 -14.32
CA VAL A 190 3.74 5.52 -13.96
C VAL A 190 4.56 4.59 -13.08
N ARG A 191 4.04 4.29 -11.89
CA ARG A 191 4.72 3.40 -10.94
C ARG A 191 3.76 2.50 -10.19
N GLY A 192 4.32 1.53 -9.47
CA GLY A 192 3.59 0.56 -8.69
C GLY A 192 3.77 -0.87 -9.19
N MET A 193 3.05 -1.80 -8.58
CA MET A 193 3.11 -3.22 -8.92
C MET A 193 1.80 -3.94 -8.57
N GLY A 194 1.54 -5.06 -9.23
CA GLY A 194 0.23 -5.73 -9.15
C GLY A 194 -0.89 -4.76 -9.50
N LEU A 195 -1.93 -4.72 -8.68
CA LEU A 195 -3.05 -3.77 -8.82
C LEU A 195 -2.95 -2.60 -7.82
N LEU A 196 -1.74 -2.22 -7.41
CA LEU A 196 -1.46 -0.98 -6.70
C LEU A 196 -0.57 -0.11 -7.59
N LEU A 197 -1.20 0.78 -8.35
CA LEU A 197 -0.53 1.60 -9.36
C LEU A 197 -0.78 3.09 -9.10
N ALA A 198 0.11 3.95 -9.57
CA ALA A 198 -0.09 5.39 -9.58
C ALA A 198 0.31 6.00 -10.93
N LEU A 199 -0.43 7.03 -11.31
CA LEU A 199 -0.15 7.92 -12.44
C LEU A 199 0.18 9.29 -11.87
N GLN A 200 1.38 9.81 -12.16
CA GLN A 200 1.83 11.11 -11.72
C GLN A 200 1.78 12.12 -12.87
N PHE A 201 1.35 13.33 -12.54
CA PHE A 201 1.31 14.48 -13.42
C PHE A 201 2.49 15.41 -13.15
N ASP A 202 2.84 16.23 -14.14
CA ASP A 202 3.88 17.27 -14.02
C ASP A 202 3.40 18.50 -13.21
N ASP A 203 2.10 18.56 -12.88
CA ASP A 203 1.47 19.61 -12.09
C ASP A 203 0.49 19.02 -11.06
N THR A 204 0.05 19.84 -10.10
CA THR A 204 -0.89 19.52 -9.02
C THR A 204 -2.35 19.45 -9.48
N ILE A 205 -2.61 18.68 -10.54
CA ILE A 205 -3.92 18.58 -11.20
C ILE A 205 -4.71 17.32 -10.82
N ALA A 206 -4.17 16.44 -9.98
CA ALA A 206 -4.77 15.14 -9.69
C ALA A 206 -6.21 15.26 -9.18
N ALA A 207 -6.48 16.19 -8.27
CA ALA A 207 -7.84 16.40 -7.75
C ALA A 207 -8.85 16.83 -8.83
N LYS A 208 -8.42 17.65 -9.80
CA LYS A 208 -9.27 18.09 -10.94
C LYS A 208 -9.55 16.92 -11.88
N VAL A 209 -8.52 16.14 -12.21
CA VAL A 209 -8.64 14.97 -13.07
C VAL A 209 -9.52 13.89 -12.43
N VAL A 210 -9.39 13.66 -11.12
CA VAL A 210 -10.29 12.74 -10.39
C VAL A 210 -11.73 13.25 -10.43
N ALA A 211 -11.99 14.53 -10.14
CA ALA A 211 -13.34 15.07 -10.19
C ALA A 211 -13.98 14.89 -11.58
N ALA A 212 -13.23 15.19 -12.64
CA ALA A 212 -13.69 15.02 -14.02
C ALA A 212 -13.87 13.53 -14.40
N SER A 213 -13.00 12.64 -13.95
CA SER A 213 -13.12 11.19 -14.20
C SER A 213 -14.30 10.58 -13.45
N ASN A 214 -14.61 11.07 -12.24
CA ASN A 214 -15.77 10.66 -11.48
C ASN A 214 -17.08 11.01 -12.22
N ASP A 215 -17.15 12.20 -12.86
CA ASP A 215 -18.28 12.58 -13.72
C ASP A 215 -18.45 11.63 -14.92
N GLU A 216 -17.36 11.01 -15.40
CA GLU A 216 -17.35 10.00 -16.46
C GLU A 216 -17.66 8.57 -15.93
N GLY A 217 -17.95 8.44 -14.64
CA GLY A 217 -18.26 7.16 -13.99
C GLY A 217 -17.03 6.30 -13.70
N LEU A 218 -15.84 6.91 -13.55
CA LEU A 218 -14.62 6.25 -13.09
C LEU A 218 -14.22 6.81 -11.71
N LEU A 219 -14.47 6.03 -10.66
CA LEU A 219 -14.16 6.43 -9.29
C LEU A 219 -12.67 6.29 -8.99
N LEU A 220 -12.00 7.42 -8.77
CA LEU A 220 -10.57 7.51 -8.48
C LEU A 220 -10.29 8.23 -7.16
N ASN A 221 -9.06 8.10 -6.68
CA ASN A 221 -8.59 8.78 -5.48
C ASN A 221 -7.23 9.47 -5.76
N PRO A 222 -7.12 10.80 -5.56
CA PRO A 222 -5.81 11.46 -5.61
C PRO A 222 -5.01 11.05 -4.37
N VAL A 223 -3.92 10.30 -4.56
CA VAL A 223 -3.04 9.88 -3.45
C VAL A 223 -2.09 11.02 -3.06
N ARG A 224 -1.74 11.88 -4.01
CA ARG A 224 -0.98 13.11 -3.83
C ARG A 224 -1.60 14.22 -4.68
N PRO A 225 -1.29 15.51 -4.42
CA PRO A 225 -1.77 16.61 -5.26
C PRO A 225 -1.47 16.45 -6.76
N ASP A 226 -0.38 15.75 -7.08
CA ASP A 226 0.14 15.47 -8.41
C ASP A 226 0.00 14.01 -8.85
N ALA A 227 -0.62 13.13 -8.05
CA ALA A 227 -0.73 11.71 -8.41
C ALA A 227 -2.09 11.09 -8.09
N ILE A 228 -2.58 10.28 -9.03
CA ILE A 228 -3.79 9.46 -8.87
C ILE A 228 -3.36 8.02 -8.58
N ARG A 229 -4.01 7.40 -7.60
CA ARG A 229 -3.84 5.97 -7.32
C ARG A 229 -4.93 5.15 -7.99
N PHE A 230 -4.51 4.08 -8.64
CA PHE A 230 -5.35 3.03 -9.18
C PHE A 230 -5.25 1.81 -8.28
N MET A 231 -6.37 1.43 -7.68
CA MET A 231 -6.44 0.31 -6.76
C MET A 231 -7.79 -0.44 -6.90
N PRO A 232 -8.10 -0.97 -8.09
CA PRO A 232 -9.39 -1.61 -8.36
C PRO A 232 -9.57 -2.90 -7.53
N PRO A 233 -10.79 -3.47 -7.47
CA PRO A 233 -10.99 -4.83 -6.97
C PRO A 233 -10.05 -5.82 -7.66
N LEU A 234 -9.59 -6.84 -6.95
CA LEU A 234 -8.63 -7.81 -7.49
C LEU A 234 -9.21 -8.72 -8.58
N ILE A 235 -10.51 -8.65 -8.83
CA ILE A 235 -11.21 -9.40 -9.87
C ILE A 235 -11.41 -8.57 -11.15
N VAL A 236 -10.88 -7.35 -11.21
CA VAL A 236 -10.98 -6.48 -12.39
C VAL A 236 -10.46 -7.20 -13.64
N THR A 237 -11.12 -7.00 -14.77
CA THR A 237 -10.80 -7.61 -16.06
C THR A 237 -10.04 -6.62 -16.95
N GLU A 238 -9.34 -7.14 -17.97
CA GLU A 238 -8.67 -6.30 -18.97
C GLU A 238 -9.65 -5.37 -19.71
N ALA A 239 -10.88 -5.85 -20.00
CA ALA A 239 -11.92 -5.04 -20.62
C ALA A 239 -12.39 -3.88 -19.73
N GLU A 240 -12.51 -4.09 -18.41
CA GLU A 240 -12.82 -3.01 -17.46
C GLU A 240 -11.65 -2.02 -17.32
N VAL A 241 -10.40 -2.49 -17.48
CA VAL A 241 -9.22 -1.62 -17.56
C VAL A 241 -9.31 -0.75 -18.82
N ASP A 242 -9.63 -1.31 -19.98
CA ASP A 242 -9.81 -0.54 -21.22
C ASP A 242 -10.90 0.52 -21.08
N GLU A 243 -12.04 0.16 -20.48
CA GLU A 243 -13.12 1.10 -20.18
C GLU A 243 -12.66 2.23 -19.25
N ALA A 244 -11.91 1.88 -18.20
CA ALA A 244 -11.33 2.85 -17.28
C ALA A 244 -10.35 3.80 -17.98
N MET A 245 -9.49 3.31 -18.88
CA MET A 245 -8.56 4.14 -19.63
C MET A 245 -9.28 5.13 -20.55
N ALA A 246 -10.35 4.70 -21.23
CA ALA A 246 -11.16 5.59 -22.06
C ALA A 246 -11.89 6.67 -21.23
N LYS A 247 -12.35 6.34 -20.01
CA LYS A 247 -12.95 7.32 -19.09
C LYS A 247 -11.90 8.29 -18.54
N LEU A 248 -10.71 7.80 -18.21
CA LEU A 248 -9.60 8.62 -17.73
C LEU A 248 -9.16 9.64 -18.78
N ASP A 249 -9.07 9.25 -20.05
CA ASP A 249 -8.75 10.16 -21.17
C ASP A 249 -9.74 11.32 -21.28
N ARG A 250 -11.04 11.02 -21.27
CA ARG A 250 -12.08 12.06 -21.27
C ARG A 250 -12.02 12.94 -20.02
N GLY A 251 -11.78 12.32 -18.85
CA GLY A 251 -11.60 13.03 -17.58
C GLY A 251 -10.42 14.00 -17.62
N LEU A 252 -9.27 13.57 -18.15
CA LEU A 252 -8.09 14.41 -18.32
C LEU A 252 -8.36 15.56 -19.29
N ALA A 253 -8.90 15.28 -20.48
CA ALA A 253 -9.23 16.30 -21.47
C ALA A 253 -10.16 17.38 -20.90
N ARG A 254 -11.19 16.97 -20.14
CA ARG A 254 -12.13 17.91 -19.49
C ARG A 254 -11.47 18.70 -18.36
N ALA A 255 -10.61 18.08 -17.57
CA ALA A 255 -9.89 18.77 -16.50
C ALA A 255 -8.95 19.87 -17.05
N LEU A 256 -8.29 19.61 -18.18
CA LEU A 256 -7.40 20.57 -18.84
C LEU A 256 -8.17 21.70 -19.53
N ALA A 257 -9.31 21.40 -20.17
CA ALA A 257 -10.14 22.43 -20.81
C ALA A 257 -10.67 23.48 -19.82
N ASN A 258 -10.99 23.07 -18.59
CA ASN A 258 -11.51 23.96 -17.53
C ASN A 258 -10.41 24.72 -16.77
N GLY A 259 -9.12 24.51 -17.10
CA GLY A 259 -7.98 25.14 -16.43
C GLY A 259 -7.48 26.45 -17.07
N ASN A 260 -8.00 26.84 -18.23
CA ASN A 260 -7.61 28.03 -18.98
C ASN A 260 -8.56 29.24 -18.78
N ALA A 261 -9.25 29.30 -17.64
CA ALA A 261 -10.13 30.42 -17.26
C ALA A 261 -9.59 31.16 -16.03
#